data_AF-A0A929HSQ2-F1
#
_entry.id   AF-A0A929HSQ2-F1
#
_cell.length_a   1.000
_cell.length_b   1.000
_cell.length_c   1.000
_cell.angle_alpha   90.00
_cell.angle_beta   90.00
_cell.angle_gamma   90.00
#
_symmetry.space_group_name_H-M   'P 1'
#
loop_
_entity.id
_entity.type
_entity.pdbx_description
1 polymer ?
#
loop_
_entity_poly.entity_id
_entity_poly.type
_entity_poly.pdbx_seq_one_letter_code
_entity_poly.pdbx_strand_id
1 'polypeptide(L)' 'MEKRIVDLEMRFMHQQSTIQELNEVVIAHQKSIDELKSEVDRLKRQVGAGAESLIRDPSEETAPPHF' A
#
# COMPACT_ATOMS: atom_id res chain seq x y z
N MET A 1 43.68 -24.54 1.15
CA MET A 1 42.54 -24.12 0.30
C MET A 1 41.21 -24.20 1.06
N GLU A 2 40.96 -25.28 1.80
CA GLU A 2 39.75 -25.50 2.60
C GLU A 2 39.35 -24.32 3.52
N LYS A 3 40.30 -23.72 4.25
CA LYS A 3 40.02 -22.57 5.13
C LYS A 3 39.37 -21.37 4.40
N ARG A 4 39.75 -21.13 3.14
CA ARG A 4 39.15 -20.05 2.32
C ARG A 4 37.74 -20.42 1.87
N ILE A 5 37.48 -21.69 1.62
CA ILE A 5 36.15 -22.19 1.23
C ILE A 5 35.19 -22.04 2.41
N VAL A 6 35.59 -22.47 3.61
CA VAL A 6 34.78 -22.33 4.83
C VAL A 6 34.44 -20.86 5.16
N ASP A 7 35.40 -19.95 5.02
CA ASP A 7 35.15 -18.51 5.22
C ASP A 7 34.15 -17.95 4.18
N LEU A 8 34.24 -18.39 2.92
CA LEU A 8 33.29 -18.00 1.89
C LEU A 8 31.89 -18.56 2.16
N GLU A 9 31.77 -19.82 2.59
CA GLU A 9 30.49 -20.43 2.96
C GLU A 9 29.83 -19.70 4.13
N MET A 10 30.59 -19.34 5.16
CA MET A 10 30.08 -18.57 6.29
C MET A 10 29.55 -17.19 5.83
N ARG A 11 30.31 -16.47 5.00
CA ARG A 11 29.89 -15.18 4.45
C ARG A 11 28.69 -15.31 3.53
N PHE A 12 28.59 -16.39 2.77
CA PHE A 12 27.47 -16.67 1.89
C PHE A 12 26.20 -16.90 2.70
N MET A 13 26.26 -17.72 3.76
CA MET A 13 25.12 -17.95 4.65
C MET A 13 24.67 -16.67 5.36
N HIS A 14 25.61 -15.82 5.79
CA HIS A 14 25.28 -14.52 6.37
C HIS A 14 24.55 -13.62 5.36
N GLN A 15 25.07 -13.51 4.13
CA GLN A 15 24.42 -12.76 3.06
C GLN A 15 23.03 -13.29 2.73
N GLN A 16 22.84 -14.62 2.73
CA GLN A 16 21.54 -15.24 2.51
C GLN A 16 20.52 -14.84 3.60
N SER A 17 20.94 -14.80 4.86
CA SER A 17 20.11 -14.30 5.97
C SER A 17 19.73 -12.83 5.74
N THR A 18 20.72 -11.99 5.43
CA THR A 18 20.48 -10.56 5.19
C THR A 18 19.52 -10.33 4.02
N ILE A 19 19.64 -11.10 2.93
CA ILE A 19 18.73 -11.00 1.78
C ILE A 19 17.29 -11.36 2.20
N GLN A 20 17.13 -12.41 3.01
CA GLN A 20 15.82 -12.81 3.49
C GLN A 20 15.18 -11.73 4.38
N GLU A 21 15.95 -11.18 5.32
CA GLU A 21 15.50 -10.09 6.19
C GLU A 21 15.09 -8.84 5.38
N LEU A 22 15.91 -8.45 4.39
CA LEU A 22 15.60 -7.33 3.52
C LEU A 22 14.34 -7.57 2.68
N ASN A 23 14.13 -8.80 2.20
CA ASN A 23 12.93 -9.15 1.45
C ASN A 23 11.67 -9.04 2.32
N GLU A 24 11.73 -9.47 3.57
CA GLU A 24 10.62 -9.33 4.52
C GLU A 24 10.25 -7.86 4.77
N VAL A 25 11.27 -7.00 4.94
CA VAL A 25 11.07 -5.55 5.07
C VAL A 25 10.43 -4.96 3.81
N VAL A 26 10.91 -5.34 2.62
CA VAL A 26 10.34 -4.87 1.35
C VAL A 26 8.87 -5.27 1.20
N ILE A 27 8.52 -6.51 1.54
CA ILE A 27 7.13 -6.99 1.51
C ILE A 27 6.25 -6.17 2.47
N ALA A 28 6.72 -5.93 3.69
CA ALA A 28 5.99 -5.14 4.68
C ALA A 28 5.78 -3.69 4.21
N HIS A 29 6.80 -3.08 3.62
CA HIS A 29 6.71 -1.74 3.04
C HIS A 29 5.74 -1.70 1.85
N GLN A 30 5.77 -2.70 0.96
CA GLN A 30 4.87 -2.76 -0.19
C GLN A 30 3.41 -2.82 0.26
N LYS A 31 3.11 -3.66 1.27
CA LYS A 31 1.77 -3.72 1.86
C LYS A 31 1.31 -2.36 2.40
N SER A 32 2.18 -1.68 3.14
CA SER A 32 1.89 -0.36 3.71
C SER A 32 1.63 0.69 2.61
N ILE A 33 2.39 0.64 1.52
CA ILE A 33 2.20 1.52 0.36
C ILE A 33 0.86 1.27 -0.30
N ASP A 34 0.45 0.00 -0.46
CA ASP A 34 -0.82 -0.34 -1.09
C ASP A 34 -2.01 0.10 -0.23
N GLU A 35 -1.91 -0.03 1.09
CA GLU A 35 -2.89 0.53 2.05
C GLU A 35 -2.99 2.05 1.92
N LEU A 36 -1.86 2.76 1.88
CA LEU A 36 -1.84 4.22 1.72
C LEU A 36 -2.42 4.67 0.38
N LYS A 37 -2.11 3.97 -0.72
CA LYS A 37 -2.68 4.26 -2.05
C LYS A 37 -4.20 4.13 -2.04
N SER A 38 -4.71 3.05 -1.45
CA SER A 38 -6.15 2.81 -1.32
C SER A 38 -6.84 3.93 -0.53
N GLU A 39 -6.23 4.38 0.57
CA GLU A 39 -6.77 5.47 1.38
C GLU A 39 -6.77 6.80 0.61
N VAL A 40 -5.68 7.12 -0.09
CA VAL A 40 -5.60 8.31 -0.94
C VAL A 40 -6.68 8.29 -2.01
N ASP A 41 -6.93 7.15 -2.65
CA ASP A 41 -7.98 7.04 -3.67
C ASP A 41 -9.38 7.16 -3.06
N ARG A 42 -9.60 6.67 -1.83
CA ARG A 42 -10.85 6.91 -1.09
C ARG A 42 -11.06 8.39 -0.81
N LEU A 43 -10.04 9.10 -0.34
CA LEU A 43 -10.10 10.53 -0.07
C LEU A 43 -10.37 11.34 -1.34
N LYS A 44 -9.72 11.01 -2.47
CA LYS A 44 -9.98 11.63 -3.78
C LYS A 44 -11.45 11.48 -4.19
N ARG A 45 -12.02 10.28 -4.02
CA ARG A 45 -13.44 10.03 -4.33
C ARG A 45 -14.37 10.85 -3.43
N GLN A 46 -14.09 10.94 -2.14
CA GLN A 46 -14.90 11.74 -1.20
C GLN A 46 -14.86 13.23 -1.53
N VAL A 47 -13.68 13.77 -1.85
CA VAL A 47 -13.53 15.17 -2.27
C VAL A 47 -14.28 15.45 -3.57
N GLY A 48 -14.18 14.55 -4.56
CA GLY A 48 -14.93 14.65 -5.82
C GLY A 48 -16.44 14.65 -5.60
N ALA A 49 -16.96 13.70 -4.83
CA ALA A 49 -18.39 13.61 -4.53
C ALA A 49 -18.89 14.81 -3.70
N GLY A 50 -18.09 15.32 -2.77
CA GLY A 50 -18.41 16.52 -2.00
C GLY A 50 -18.47 17.78 -2.88
N ALA A 51 -17.60 17.90 -3.88
CA ALA A 51 -17.65 18.99 -4.85
C ALA A 51 -18.91 18.93 -5.73
N GLU A 52 -19.31 17.73 -6.18
CA GLU A 52 -20.57 17.54 -6.92
C GLU A 52 -21.81 17.86 -6.05
N SER A 53 -21.79 17.48 -4.77
CA SER A 53 -22.87 17.78 -3.83
C SER A 53 -23.03 19.26 -3.50
N LEU A 54 -21.97 20.07 -3.59
CA LEU A 54 -22.02 21.52 -3.38
C LEU A 54 -22.54 22.29 -4.59
N ILE A 55 -22.49 21.68 -5.79
CA ILE A 55 -22.95 22.30 -7.05
C ILE A 55 -24.44 22.00 -7.31
N ARG A 56 -24.98 20.92 -6.73
CA ARG A 56 -26.38 20.53 -6.89
C ARG A 56 -27.27 21.38 -5.99
N ASP A 57 -28.24 22.07 -6.58
CA ASP A 57 -29.19 22.91 -5.84
C ASP A 57 -30.08 22.00 -4.95
N PRO A 58 -30.28 22.30 -3.66
CA PRO A 58 -31.17 21.54 -2.77
C PRO A 58 -32.60 21.40 -3.30
N SER A 59 -33.01 22.25 -4.25
CA SER A 59 -34.32 22.17 -4.92
C SER A 59 -34.43 21.05 -5.96
N GLU A 60 -33.34 20.38 -6.35
CA GLU A 60 -33.32 19.25 -7.30
C GLU A 60 -33.41 17.86 -6.64
N GLU A 61 -33.40 17.77 -5.30
CA GLU A 61 -33.72 16.53 -4.59
C GLU A 61 -35.22 16.22 -4.71
N THR A 62 -35.59 15.56 -5.80
CA THR A 62 -36.96 15.07 -6.00
C THR A 62 -37.25 14.02 -4.93
N ALA A 63 -38.25 14.28 -4.08
CA ALA A 63 -38.65 13.38 -3.00
C ALA A 63 -38.82 11.92 -3.49
N PRO A 64 -38.37 10.92 -2.71
CA PRO A 64 -38.45 9.53 -3.14
C PRO A 64 -39.92 9.12 -3.34
N PRO A 65 -40.24 8.41 -4.45
CA PRO A 65 -41.59 7.91 -4.66
C PRO A 65 -41.86 6.82 -3.63
N HIS A 66 -42.79 7.09 -2.70
CA HIS A 66 -43.34 6.05 -1.84
C HIS A 66 -44.14 5.07 -2.70
N PHE A 67 -43.70 3.81 -2.74
CA PHE A 67 -44.45 2.65 -3.25
C PHE A 67 -44.78 1.70 -2.11
#